data_AF-A0A935LSD4-F1
#
_entry.id   AF-A0A935LSD4-F1
#
_cell.length_a   1.000
_cell.length_b   1.000
_cell.length_c   1.000
_cell.angle_alpha   90.00
_cell.angle_beta   90.00
_cell.angle_gamma   90.00
#
_symmetry.space_group_name_H-M   'P 1'
#
loop_
_entity.id
_entity.type
_entity.pdbx_description
1 polymer ?
#
loop_
_entity_poly.entity_id
_entity_poly.type
_entity_poly.pdbx_seq_one_letter_code
_entity_poly.pdbx_strand_id
1 'polypeptide(L)'
;MIIKSPYMMVWESFPKDVEAGFVPQDGRGLNPLLQNFWMTIHPPILFTGFSSLAIPFAFALAALFKNRYDRWMKLALPWTLFTGMILGVGIMLGGFWAYGVLGWGGYWGWDPVENSSLVPWIIIVAAIHTMIGEEKTGKYKKTSLLLCILGFVFMLYSTFMTRSGLLGDASVHSFVDPGQEVYLFLIVFLSLFGLSGIGLIFQNKKLKTKNADT
;
A
#
# COMPACT_ATOMS: atom_id res chain seq x y z
N MET A 1 -1.67 21.46 -22.42
CA MET A 1 -1.07 20.32 -21.71
C MET A 1 0.19 20.86 -21.04
N ILE A 2 0.16 21.11 -19.72
CA ILE A 2 1.31 21.72 -19.03
C ILE A 2 2.30 20.59 -18.74
N ILE A 3 3.32 20.48 -19.60
CA ILE A 3 4.48 19.57 -19.47
C ILE A 3 5.51 20.23 -18.55
N LYS A 4 5.10 20.67 -17.36
CA LYS A 4 6.02 21.27 -16.38
C LYS A 4 5.85 20.50 -15.09
N SER A 5 6.97 20.02 -14.55
CA SER A 5 7.01 19.33 -13.27
C SER A 5 6.30 20.21 -12.22
N PRO A 6 5.35 19.64 -11.44
CA PRO A 6 4.62 20.39 -10.41
C PRO A 6 5.53 20.88 -9.28
N TYR A 7 6.81 20.49 -9.30
CA TYR A 7 7.82 20.84 -8.31
C TYR A 7 8.76 21.97 -8.75
N MET A 8 8.63 22.49 -9.98
CA MET A 8 9.37 23.68 -10.38
C MET A 8 8.88 24.90 -9.63
N MET A 9 9.82 25.75 -9.20
CA MET A 9 9.50 27.02 -8.57
C MET A 9 8.69 27.90 -9.53
N VAL A 10 7.86 28.80 -8.99
CA VAL A 10 6.97 29.65 -9.79
C VAL A 10 7.78 30.52 -10.77
N TRP A 11 8.91 31.05 -10.34
CA TRP A 11 9.82 31.84 -11.18
C TRP A 11 10.59 30.98 -12.20
N GLU A 12 10.72 29.67 -12.00
CA GLU A 12 11.28 28.76 -13.01
C GLU A 12 10.23 28.39 -14.08
N SER A 13 8.98 28.27 -13.65
CA SER A 13 7.85 28.01 -14.54
C SER A 13 7.45 29.23 -15.36
N PHE A 14 7.60 30.44 -14.80
CA PHE A 14 7.22 31.71 -15.41
C PHE A 14 8.34 32.77 -15.28
N PRO A 15 9.54 32.52 -15.84
CA PRO A 15 10.71 33.38 -15.65
C PRO A 15 10.57 34.78 -16.26
N LYS A 16 9.54 34.98 -17.10
CA LYS A 16 9.21 36.27 -17.71
C LYS A 16 8.17 37.07 -16.92
N ASP A 17 7.38 36.39 -16.09
CA ASP A 17 6.22 36.99 -15.42
C ASP A 17 6.46 37.19 -13.92
N VAL A 18 7.50 36.55 -13.37
CA VAL A 18 7.71 36.47 -11.92
C VAL A 18 9.20 36.50 -11.58
N GLU A 19 9.60 37.37 -10.65
CA GLU A 19 11.00 37.49 -10.21
C GLU A 19 11.47 36.25 -9.42
N ALA A 20 12.77 35.98 -9.51
CA ALA A 20 13.41 34.90 -8.77
C ALA A 20 13.25 35.11 -7.25
N GLY A 21 12.74 34.10 -6.55
CA GLY A 21 12.45 34.17 -5.12
C GLY A 21 11.05 34.66 -4.76
N PHE A 22 10.19 34.97 -5.74
CA PHE A 22 8.79 35.28 -5.47
C PHE A 22 8.03 34.08 -4.90
N VAL A 23 7.51 34.23 -3.70
CA VAL A 23 6.60 33.27 -3.06
C VAL A 23 5.18 33.85 -3.07
N PRO A 24 4.22 33.23 -3.78
CA PRO A 24 2.83 33.67 -3.74
C PRO A 24 2.28 33.68 -2.30
N GLN A 25 1.48 34.69 -1.93
CA GLN A 25 0.82 34.73 -0.61
C GLN A 25 -0.13 33.54 -0.41
N ASP A 26 -0.79 33.11 -1.49
CA ASP A 26 -1.60 31.90 -1.54
C ASP A 26 -1.23 31.08 -2.78
N GLY A 27 -1.20 29.75 -2.62
CA GLY A 27 -1.00 28.83 -3.74
C GLY A 27 -2.19 28.81 -4.71
N ARG A 28 -1.98 28.31 -5.92
CA ARG A 28 -3.04 28.14 -6.94
C ARG A 28 -4.16 27.15 -6.58
N GLY A 29 -4.15 26.60 -5.36
CA GLY A 29 -4.99 25.50 -4.93
C GLY A 29 -4.59 24.17 -5.59
N LEU A 30 -5.48 23.18 -5.51
CA LEU A 30 -5.32 21.92 -6.23
C LEU A 30 -5.25 22.16 -7.74
N ASN A 31 -4.35 21.45 -8.42
CA ASN A 31 -4.35 21.37 -9.89
C ASN A 31 -5.78 21.11 -10.37
N PRO A 32 -6.32 21.87 -11.35
CA PRO A 32 -7.68 21.67 -11.85
C PRO A 32 -8.00 20.21 -12.25
N LEU A 33 -7.02 19.43 -12.69
CA LEU A 33 -7.18 17.99 -12.97
C LEU A 33 -7.52 17.16 -11.73
N LEU A 34 -7.08 17.60 -10.55
CA LEU A 34 -7.34 16.93 -9.26
C LEU A 34 -8.69 17.31 -8.66
N GLN A 35 -9.39 18.32 -9.20
CA GLN A 35 -10.72 18.73 -8.73
C GLN A 35 -11.81 17.83 -9.33
N ASN A 36 -11.82 16.56 -8.93
CA ASN A 36 -12.74 15.56 -9.45
C ASN A 36 -13.34 14.72 -8.31
N PHE A 37 -14.63 14.38 -8.42
CA PHE A 37 -15.34 13.56 -7.43
C PHE A 37 -14.63 12.23 -7.13
N TRP A 38 -14.16 11.53 -8.16
CA TRP A 38 -13.45 10.26 -8.02
C TRP A 38 -12.09 10.46 -7.35
N MET A 39 -11.40 11.58 -7.61
CA MET A 39 -10.19 11.96 -6.88
C MET A 39 -10.51 12.12 -5.39
N THR A 40 -11.61 12.76 -5.02
CA THR A 40 -11.93 13.01 -3.61
C THR A 40 -12.19 11.72 -2.81
N ILE A 41 -12.87 10.74 -3.42
CA ILE A 41 -13.33 9.56 -2.68
C ILE A 41 -12.37 8.38 -2.70
N HIS A 42 -11.54 8.21 -3.74
CA HIS A 42 -10.68 7.03 -3.84
C HIS A 42 -9.55 7.00 -2.78
N PRO A 43 -8.86 8.11 -2.42
CA PRO A 43 -7.77 8.07 -1.46
C PRO A 43 -8.23 7.69 -0.05
N PRO A 44 -9.34 8.24 0.51
CA PRO A 44 -9.86 7.77 1.79
C PRO A 44 -10.22 6.28 1.80
N ILE A 45 -10.80 5.76 0.71
CA ILE A 45 -11.14 4.33 0.60
C ILE A 45 -9.86 3.48 0.53
N LEU A 46 -8.91 3.86 -0.31
CA LEU A 46 -7.63 3.17 -0.44
C LEU A 46 -6.85 3.17 0.88
N PHE A 47 -6.82 4.32 1.57
CA PHE A 47 -6.17 4.47 2.87
C PHE A 47 -6.86 3.63 3.95
N THR A 48 -8.19 3.53 3.92
CA THR A 48 -8.94 2.63 4.80
C THR A 48 -8.54 1.17 4.55
N GLY A 49 -8.41 0.79 3.28
CA GLY A 49 -7.91 -0.53 2.88
C GLY A 49 -6.49 -0.80 3.39
N PHE A 50 -5.56 0.14 3.19
CA PHE A 50 -4.19 0.02 3.70
C PHE A 50 -4.14 -0.07 5.22
N SER A 51 -4.91 0.76 5.91
CA SER A 51 -4.99 0.75 7.38
C SER A 51 -5.52 -0.60 7.89
N SER A 52 -6.51 -1.18 7.20
CA SER A 52 -7.11 -2.45 7.59
C SER A 52 -6.16 -3.65 7.51
N LEU A 53 -5.08 -3.59 6.69
CA LEU A 53 -4.02 -4.63 6.64
C LEU A 53 -3.34 -4.86 7.99
N ALA A 54 -3.32 -3.86 8.87
CA ALA A 54 -2.75 -3.99 10.21
C ALA A 54 -3.49 -5.04 11.06
N ILE A 55 -4.78 -5.25 10.80
CA ILE A 55 -5.63 -6.14 11.59
C ILE A 55 -5.30 -7.63 11.35
N PRO A 56 -5.35 -8.17 10.11
CA PRO A 56 -4.93 -9.55 9.86
C PRO A 56 -3.45 -9.77 10.18
N PHE A 57 -2.58 -8.77 9.99
CA PHE A 57 -1.20 -8.81 10.45
C PHE A 57 -1.08 -9.01 11.97
N ALA A 58 -1.79 -8.20 12.76
CA ALA A 58 -1.77 -8.30 14.22
C ALA A 58 -2.28 -9.67 14.70
N PHE A 59 -3.34 -10.20 14.09
CA PHE A 59 -3.83 -11.55 14.41
C PHE A 59 -2.82 -12.64 14.03
N ALA A 60 -2.14 -12.53 12.89
CA ALA A 60 -1.10 -13.47 12.49
C ALA A 60 0.08 -13.46 13.48
N LEU A 61 0.55 -12.27 13.87
CA LEU A 61 1.59 -12.13 14.90
C LEU A 61 1.14 -12.69 16.26
N ALA A 62 -0.07 -12.38 16.70
CA ALA A 62 -0.61 -12.88 17.96
C ALA A 62 -0.66 -14.42 17.97
N ALA A 63 -1.07 -15.04 16.86
CA ALA A 63 -1.09 -16.49 16.71
C ALA A 63 0.31 -17.10 16.80
N LEU A 64 1.31 -16.48 16.17
CA LEU A 64 2.71 -16.90 16.23
C LEU A 64 3.30 -16.76 17.64
N PHE A 65 3.10 -15.62 18.30
CA PHE A 65 3.61 -15.37 19.65
C PHE A 65 2.98 -16.28 20.70
N LYS A 66 1.65 -16.48 20.63
CA LYS A 66 0.93 -17.34 21.60
C LYS A 66 1.05 -18.81 21.25
N ASN A 67 1.56 -19.17 20.07
CA ASN A 67 1.54 -20.54 19.53
C ASN A 67 0.14 -21.18 19.58
N ARG A 68 -0.91 -20.36 19.36
CA ARG A 68 -2.31 -20.77 19.36
C ARG A 68 -2.95 -20.41 18.03
N TYR A 69 -3.36 -21.44 17.29
CA TYR A 69 -3.82 -21.33 15.91
C TYR A 69 -5.25 -21.85 15.72
N ASP A 70 -5.97 -22.12 16.80
CA ASP A 70 -7.32 -22.68 16.80
C ASP A 70 -8.38 -21.62 16.48
N ARG A 71 -8.17 -20.37 16.94
CA ARG A 71 -9.15 -19.28 16.79
C ARG A 71 -8.71 -18.14 15.88
N TRP A 72 -7.44 -18.13 15.47
CA TRP A 72 -6.87 -16.99 14.74
C TRP A 72 -7.65 -16.70 13.45
N MET A 73 -8.03 -17.75 12.70
CA MET A 73 -8.72 -17.62 11.43
C MET A 73 -10.14 -17.09 11.57
N LYS A 74 -10.87 -17.49 12.62
CA LYS A 74 -12.21 -16.94 12.92
C LYS A 74 -12.18 -15.44 13.19
N LEU A 75 -11.07 -14.94 13.74
CA LEU A 75 -10.88 -13.54 14.03
C LEU A 75 -10.32 -12.79 12.81
N ALA A 76 -9.35 -13.36 12.11
CA ALA A 76 -8.65 -12.69 11.01
C ALA A 76 -9.45 -12.69 9.70
N LEU A 77 -10.13 -13.78 9.33
CA LEU A 77 -10.74 -13.95 8.01
C LEU A 77 -11.76 -12.86 7.64
N PRO A 78 -12.69 -12.43 8.52
CA PRO A 78 -13.62 -11.34 8.20
C PRO A 78 -12.89 -10.03 7.87
N TRP A 79 -11.81 -9.74 8.60
CA TRP A 79 -10.98 -8.56 8.36
C TRP A 79 -10.13 -8.69 7.10
N THR A 80 -9.61 -9.88 6.80
CA THR A 80 -8.89 -10.13 5.54
C THR A 80 -9.81 -9.93 4.33
N LEU A 81 -11.06 -10.41 4.40
CA LEU A 81 -12.08 -10.21 3.37
C LEU A 81 -12.44 -8.73 3.21
N PHE A 82 -12.70 -8.03 4.33
CA PHE A 82 -12.94 -6.59 4.35
C PHE A 82 -11.79 -5.82 3.70
N THR A 83 -10.55 -6.14 4.09
CA THR A 83 -9.34 -5.51 3.55
C THR A 83 -9.24 -5.70 2.04
N GLY A 84 -9.42 -6.93 1.54
CA GLY A 84 -9.35 -7.24 0.11
C GLY A 84 -10.43 -6.52 -0.70
N MET A 85 -11.65 -6.44 -0.17
CA MET A 85 -12.74 -5.71 -0.80
C MET A 85 -12.48 -4.20 -0.86
N ILE A 86 -12.14 -3.57 0.27
CA ILE A 86 -11.95 -2.11 0.34
C ILE A 86 -10.75 -1.67 -0.50
N LEU A 87 -9.64 -2.41 -0.45
CA LEU A 87 -8.49 -2.14 -1.33
C LEU A 87 -8.87 -2.28 -2.81
N GLY A 88 -9.60 -3.34 -3.17
CA GLY A 88 -10.07 -3.54 -4.54
C GLY A 88 -10.93 -2.37 -5.03
N VAL A 89 -11.89 -1.92 -4.21
CA VAL A 89 -12.72 -0.76 -4.52
C VAL A 89 -11.88 0.51 -4.68
N GLY A 90 -10.95 0.77 -3.74
CA GLY A 90 -10.06 1.93 -3.82
C GLY A 90 -9.23 1.96 -5.12
N ILE A 91 -8.64 0.82 -5.49
CA ILE A 91 -7.85 0.67 -6.73
C ILE A 91 -8.73 0.88 -7.97
N MET A 92 -9.92 0.27 -8.01
CA MET A 92 -10.85 0.42 -9.14
C MET A 92 -11.32 1.88 -9.32
N LEU A 93 -11.61 2.59 -8.22
CA LEU A 93 -12.01 3.99 -8.28
C LEU A 93 -10.85 4.90 -8.73
N GLY A 94 -9.62 4.62 -8.27
CA GLY A 94 -8.41 5.32 -8.73
C GLY A 94 -8.18 5.12 -10.24
N GLY A 95 -8.22 3.87 -10.72
CA GLY A 95 -8.08 3.54 -12.13
C GLY A 95 -9.16 4.18 -13.01
N PHE A 96 -10.41 4.22 -12.52
CA PHE A 96 -11.50 4.90 -13.23
C PHE A 96 -11.27 6.41 -13.35
N TRP A 97 -10.81 7.06 -12.27
CA TRP A 97 -10.42 8.47 -12.30
C TRP A 97 -9.28 8.74 -13.28
N ALA A 98 -8.20 7.94 -13.20
CA ALA A 98 -7.03 8.09 -14.05
C ALA A 98 -7.39 7.95 -15.53
N TYR A 99 -8.25 6.97 -15.86
CA TYR A 99 -8.79 6.79 -17.21
C TYR A 99 -9.54 8.03 -17.71
N GLY A 100 -10.47 8.54 -16.92
CA GLY A 100 -11.35 9.64 -17.32
C GLY A 100 -10.67 11.01 -17.40
N VAL A 101 -9.68 11.28 -16.53
CA VAL A 101 -9.06 12.61 -16.39
C VAL A 101 -7.72 12.70 -17.08
N LEU A 102 -6.88 11.67 -16.96
CA LEU A 102 -5.52 11.72 -17.45
C LEU A 102 -5.39 11.11 -18.86
N GLY A 103 -6.41 10.37 -19.32
CA GLY A 103 -6.48 9.88 -20.70
C GLY A 103 -5.34 8.93 -21.09
N TRP A 104 -4.73 8.21 -20.13
CA TRP A 104 -3.52 7.40 -20.33
C TRP A 104 -3.76 6.18 -21.25
N GLY A 105 -4.09 6.38 -22.52
CA GLY A 105 -4.18 5.33 -23.54
C GLY A 105 -5.08 4.13 -23.20
N GLY A 106 -5.83 4.13 -22.09
CA GLY A 106 -6.54 2.98 -21.55
C GLY A 106 -6.72 3.03 -20.02
N TYR A 107 -7.53 2.09 -19.50
CA TYR A 107 -7.97 2.01 -18.10
C TYR A 107 -6.84 1.69 -17.08
N TRP A 108 -5.61 1.52 -17.56
CA TRP A 108 -4.40 1.12 -16.82
C TRP A 108 -3.17 1.83 -17.37
N GLY A 109 -3.24 3.14 -17.49
CA GLY A 109 -2.01 3.91 -17.59
C GLY A 109 -1.18 3.69 -16.33
N TRP A 110 -0.18 2.81 -16.40
CA TRP A 110 0.56 2.30 -15.24
C TRP A 110 1.37 3.38 -14.51
N ASP A 111 0.74 4.12 -13.61
CA ASP A 111 1.43 4.99 -12.68
C ASP A 111 2.17 4.11 -11.63
N PRO A 112 3.46 4.34 -11.37
CA PRO A 112 4.23 3.52 -10.43
C PRO A 112 3.63 3.46 -9.02
N VAL A 113 2.91 4.51 -8.59
CA VAL A 113 2.22 4.53 -7.28
C VAL A 113 0.97 3.66 -7.32
N GLU A 114 0.18 3.71 -8.39
CA GLU A 114 -0.97 2.80 -8.57
C GLU A 114 -0.51 1.32 -8.53
N ASN A 115 0.59 1.00 -9.20
CA ASN A 115 1.18 -0.35 -9.18
C ASN A 115 1.62 -0.77 -7.78
N SER A 116 2.19 0.17 -7.02
CA SER A 116 2.60 -0.08 -5.65
C SER A 116 1.41 -0.47 -4.76
N SER A 117 0.21 0.07 -5.03
CA SER A 117 -1.00 -0.26 -4.28
C SER A 117 -1.61 -1.61 -4.67
N LEU A 118 -1.37 -2.08 -5.90
CA LEU A 118 -1.86 -3.37 -6.39
C LEU A 118 -1.16 -4.56 -5.69
N VAL A 119 0.13 -4.43 -5.39
CA VAL A 119 0.93 -5.51 -4.77
C VAL A 119 0.32 -6.04 -3.46
N PRO A 120 0.06 -5.22 -2.42
CA PRO A 120 -0.56 -5.72 -1.20
C PRO A 120 -1.97 -6.27 -1.43
N TRP A 121 -2.71 -5.77 -2.42
CA TRP A 121 -4.03 -6.30 -2.77
C TRP A 121 -3.95 -7.75 -3.30
N ILE A 122 -3.05 -8.03 -4.27
CA ILE A 122 -2.85 -9.39 -4.78
C ILE A 122 -2.46 -10.34 -3.64
N ILE A 123 -1.60 -9.90 -2.73
CA ILE A 123 -1.17 -10.71 -1.58
C ILE A 123 -2.32 -11.02 -0.64
N ILE A 124 -3.21 -10.05 -0.37
CA ILE A 124 -4.40 -10.29 0.44
C ILE A 124 -5.41 -11.19 -0.27
N VAL A 125 -5.59 -11.06 -1.57
CA VAL A 125 -6.41 -12.00 -2.34
C VAL A 125 -5.86 -13.41 -2.21
N ALA A 126 -4.53 -13.60 -2.33
CA ALA A 126 -3.89 -14.89 -2.09
C ALA A 126 -4.10 -15.37 -0.64
N ALA A 127 -3.99 -14.47 0.35
CA ALA A 127 -4.23 -14.79 1.76
C ALA A 127 -5.65 -15.34 1.96
N ILE A 128 -6.67 -14.67 1.41
CA ILE A 128 -8.08 -15.11 1.46
C ILE A 128 -8.22 -16.54 0.91
N HIS A 129 -7.64 -16.83 -0.26
CA HIS A 129 -7.71 -18.16 -0.86
C HIS A 129 -7.07 -19.21 0.05
N THR A 130 -5.90 -18.92 0.61
CA THR A 130 -5.21 -19.87 1.51
C THR A 130 -5.93 -20.05 2.84
N MET A 131 -6.56 -19.02 3.40
CA MET A 131 -7.34 -19.10 4.63
C MET A 131 -8.61 -19.93 4.43
N ILE A 132 -9.34 -19.71 3.34
CA ILE A 132 -10.53 -20.53 3.01
C ILE A 132 -10.11 -21.99 2.75
N GLY A 133 -8.96 -22.19 2.09
CA GLY A 133 -8.36 -23.51 1.91
C GLY A 133 -7.98 -24.18 3.23
N GLU A 134 -7.40 -23.43 4.16
CA GLU A 134 -7.05 -23.89 5.51
C GLU A 134 -8.29 -24.27 6.32
N GLU A 135 -9.37 -23.49 6.24
CA GLU A 135 -10.62 -23.79 6.94
C GLU A 135 -11.22 -25.12 6.50
N LYS A 136 -11.15 -25.41 5.19
CA LYS A 136 -11.73 -26.63 4.60
C LYS A 136 -10.83 -27.86 4.77
N THR A 137 -9.51 -27.70 4.74
CA THR A 137 -8.57 -28.82 4.63
C THR A 137 -7.62 -28.97 5.82
N GLY A 138 -7.52 -27.95 6.68
CA GLY A 138 -6.51 -27.86 7.73
C GLY A 138 -5.07 -27.65 7.23
N LYS A 139 -4.86 -27.55 5.91
CA LYS A 139 -3.56 -27.31 5.25
C LYS A 139 -3.32 -25.81 5.07
N TYR A 140 -2.12 -25.38 4.66
CA TYR A 140 -1.80 -23.96 4.34
C TYR A 140 -1.66 -22.96 5.50
N LYS A 141 -1.83 -23.36 6.76
CA LYS A 141 -1.63 -22.47 7.93
C LYS A 141 -0.43 -21.56 7.88
N LYS A 142 0.75 -22.13 7.59
CA LYS A 142 2.00 -21.37 7.48
C LYS A 142 1.91 -20.33 6.36
N THR A 143 1.30 -20.69 5.24
CA THR A 143 1.10 -19.82 4.08
C THR A 143 0.12 -18.70 4.39
N SER A 144 -1.02 -19.00 5.02
CA SER A 144 -2.02 -18.00 5.44
C SER A 144 -1.38 -16.94 6.36
N LEU A 145 -0.64 -17.38 7.39
CA LEU A 145 0.07 -16.47 8.31
C LEU A 145 1.11 -15.63 7.57
N LEU A 146 1.90 -16.24 6.67
CA LEU A 146 2.90 -15.56 5.86
C LEU A 146 2.28 -14.48 4.98
N LEU A 147 1.18 -14.79 4.29
CA LEU A 147 0.53 -13.85 3.38
C LEU A 147 -0.11 -12.68 4.13
N CYS A 148 -0.71 -12.89 5.30
CA CYS A 148 -1.18 -11.78 6.15
C CYS A 148 -0.03 -10.86 6.59
N ILE A 149 1.13 -11.43 6.91
CA ILE A 149 2.33 -10.64 7.28
C ILE A 149 2.88 -9.88 6.08
N LEU A 150 3.04 -10.57 4.94
CA LEU A 150 3.52 -9.93 3.71
C LEU A 150 2.57 -8.83 3.25
N GLY A 151 1.25 -8.99 3.35
CA GLY A 151 0.30 -7.95 2.97
C GLY A 151 0.57 -6.62 3.68
N PHE A 152 0.83 -6.66 4.98
CA PHE A 152 1.19 -5.47 5.76
C PHE A 152 2.58 -4.92 5.39
N VAL A 153 3.59 -5.79 5.25
CA VAL A 153 4.96 -5.38 4.85
C VAL A 153 4.95 -4.72 3.48
N PHE A 154 4.18 -5.26 2.53
CA PHE A 154 4.05 -4.67 1.19
C PHE A 154 3.27 -3.36 1.20
N MET A 155 2.34 -3.14 2.13
CA MET A 155 1.76 -1.80 2.33
C MET A 155 2.78 -0.79 2.87
N LEU A 156 3.67 -1.20 3.79
CA LEU A 156 4.77 -0.34 4.22
C LEU A 156 5.72 -0.04 3.05
N TYR A 157 5.97 -1.03 2.19
CA TYR A 157 6.71 -0.82 0.95
C TYR A 157 5.99 0.16 0.00
N SER A 158 4.68 0.03 -0.21
CA SER A 158 3.90 1.01 -1.00
C SER A 158 3.99 2.41 -0.41
N THR A 159 3.94 2.53 0.92
CA THR A 159 4.11 3.81 1.63
C THR A 159 5.51 4.37 1.42
N PHE A 160 6.55 3.54 1.51
CA PHE A 160 7.92 3.94 1.21
C PHE A 160 8.05 4.43 -0.24
N MET A 161 7.52 3.70 -1.22
CA MET A 161 7.60 4.08 -2.63
C MET A 161 6.92 5.44 -2.91
N THR A 162 5.79 5.72 -2.25
CA THR A 162 5.04 6.97 -2.42
C THR A 162 5.62 8.16 -1.67
N ARG A 163 6.27 7.93 -0.52
CA ARG A 163 6.70 8.98 0.41
C ARG A 163 8.20 9.23 0.48
N SER A 164 9.02 8.37 -0.13
CA SER A 164 10.49 8.50 -0.09
C SER A 164 11.07 9.49 -1.11
N GLY A 165 10.26 9.99 -2.05
CA GLY A 165 10.74 10.80 -3.18
C GLY A 165 11.30 9.98 -4.35
N LEU A 166 11.46 8.65 -4.22
CA LEU A 166 12.00 7.78 -5.28
C LEU A 166 11.19 7.78 -6.58
N LEU A 167 9.89 8.06 -6.50
CA LEU A 167 8.98 8.13 -7.65
C LEU A 167 8.71 9.57 -8.11
N GLY A 168 9.48 10.56 -7.62
CA GLY A 168 9.32 12.00 -7.86
C GLY A 168 9.09 12.37 -9.33
N ASP A 169 9.93 11.85 -10.21
CA ASP A 169 9.91 12.15 -11.64
C ASP A 169 9.00 11.24 -12.46
N ALA A 170 8.57 10.10 -11.88
CA ALA A 170 7.87 9.03 -12.58
C ALA A 170 6.37 8.92 -12.22
N SER A 171 5.92 9.59 -11.16
CA SER A 171 4.53 9.53 -10.70
C SER A 171 3.99 10.88 -10.29
N VAL A 172 2.75 11.16 -10.71
CA VAL A 172 1.96 12.32 -10.29
C VAL A 172 1.46 12.22 -8.85
N HIS A 173 1.55 11.03 -8.25
CA HIS A 173 1.15 10.73 -6.87
C HIS A 173 2.34 10.62 -5.92
N SER A 174 3.56 10.77 -6.43
CA SER A 174 4.73 10.89 -5.57
C SER A 174 4.66 12.19 -4.78
N PHE A 175 5.25 12.20 -3.59
CA PHE A 175 5.46 13.44 -2.84
C PHE A 175 6.93 13.82 -2.91
N VAL A 176 7.22 15.11 -2.73
CA VAL A 176 8.58 15.66 -2.63
C VAL A 176 9.42 14.89 -1.61
N ASP A 177 10.74 14.90 -1.83
CA ASP A 177 11.74 14.36 -0.91
C ASP A 177 11.40 14.77 0.54
N PRO A 178 11.11 13.79 1.42
CA PRO A 178 10.65 14.10 2.77
C PRO A 178 11.80 14.51 3.70
N GLY A 179 13.03 14.57 3.19
CA GLY A 179 14.25 14.78 3.95
C GLY A 179 14.83 13.48 4.54
N GLN A 180 16.12 13.54 4.89
CA GLN A 180 16.89 12.38 5.34
C GLN A 180 16.27 11.68 6.57
N GLU A 181 15.74 12.43 7.53
CA GLU A 181 15.16 11.89 8.75
C GLU A 181 13.93 11.00 8.48
N VAL A 182 13.00 11.49 7.64
CA VAL A 182 11.80 10.74 7.29
C VAL A 182 12.15 9.55 6.40
N TYR A 183 13.08 9.73 5.47
CA TYR A 183 13.56 8.63 4.63
C TYR A 183 14.15 7.48 5.47
N LEU A 184 15.02 7.81 6.43
CA LEU A 184 15.59 6.84 7.37
C LEU A 184 14.51 6.18 8.23
N PHE A 185 13.55 6.96 8.74
CA PHE A 185 12.42 6.43 9.50
C PHE A 185 11.64 5.38 8.69
N LEU A 186 11.30 5.68 7.42
CA LEU A 186 10.58 4.76 6.56
C LEU A 186 11.36 3.44 6.32
N ILE A 187 12.68 3.52 6.12
CA ILE A 187 13.55 2.35 5.96
C ILE A 187 13.60 1.51 7.24
N VAL A 188 13.82 2.15 8.39
CA VAL A 188 13.89 1.46 9.69
C VAL A 188 12.56 0.78 9.99
N PHE A 189 11.45 1.46 9.76
CA PHE A 189 10.11 0.94 9.98
C PHE A 189 9.83 -0.26 9.06
N LEU A 190 10.07 -0.12 7.75
CA LEU A 190 9.91 -1.22 6.79
C LEU A 190 10.77 -2.43 7.17
N SER A 191 12.05 -2.20 7.50
CA SER A 191 13.00 -3.25 7.87
C SER A 191 12.59 -3.96 9.16
N LEU A 192 12.19 -3.21 10.19
CA LEU A 192 11.76 -3.74 11.48
C LEU A 192 10.58 -4.69 11.32
N PHE A 193 9.52 -4.25 10.65
CA PHE A 193 8.31 -5.06 10.47
C PHE A 193 8.51 -6.21 9.48
N GLY A 194 9.30 -6.00 8.42
CA GLY A 194 9.67 -7.06 7.47
C GLY A 194 10.48 -8.18 8.12
N LEU A 195 11.56 -7.84 8.82
CA LEU A 195 12.46 -8.82 9.43
C LEU A 195 11.81 -9.52 10.62
N SER A 196 11.09 -8.80 11.47
CA SER A 196 10.43 -9.39 12.64
C SER A 196 9.30 -10.34 12.24
N GLY A 197 8.41 -9.92 11.33
CA GLY A 197 7.28 -10.73 10.87
C GLY A 197 7.73 -12.01 10.18
N ILE A 198 8.66 -11.90 9.23
CA ILE A 198 9.20 -13.06 8.50
C ILE A 198 10.03 -13.95 9.42
N GLY A 199 10.87 -13.36 10.28
CA GLY A 199 11.72 -14.08 11.23
C GLY A 199 10.92 -14.95 12.19
N LEU A 200 9.78 -14.47 12.70
CA LEU A 200 8.90 -15.22 13.61
C LEU A 200 8.34 -16.49 12.97
N ILE A 201 8.06 -16.48 11.65
CA ILE A 201 7.59 -17.66 10.93
C ILE A 201 8.69 -18.73 10.85
N PHE A 202 9.92 -18.34 10.55
CA PHE A 202 11.04 -19.28 10.38
C PHE A 202 11.52 -19.88 11.71
N GLN A 203 11.41 -19.13 12.80
CA GLN A 203 11.75 -19.58 14.15
C GLN A 203 10.70 -20.51 14.75
N ASN A 204 9.46 -20.50 14.25
CA ASN A 204 8.38 -21.29 14.84
C ASN A 204 8.48 -22.79 14.50
N LYS A 205 9.04 -23.57 15.44
CA LYS A 205 9.23 -25.02 15.29
C LYS A 205 7.91 -25.81 15.15
N LYS A 206 6.81 -25.36 15.76
CA LYS A 206 5.50 -26.05 15.67
C LYS A 206 4.87 -25.98 14.27
N LEU A 207 5.26 -25.00 13.45
CA LEU A 207 4.85 -24.93 12.05
C LEU A 207 5.66 -25.88 11.14
N LYS A 208 6.81 -26.38 11.61
CA LYS A 208 7.67 -27.31 10.84
C LYS A 208 7.23 -28.78 10.98
N THR A 209 6.64 -29.15 12.12
CA THR A 209 6.38 -30.55 12.47
C THR A 209 5.12 -31.14 11.83
N LYS A 210 4.21 -30.34 11.25
CA LYS A 210 2.93 -30.84 10.72
C LYS A 210 2.95 -31.27 9.24
N ASN A 211 4.07 -31.06 8.53
CA ASN A 211 4.22 -31.44 7.12
C ASN A 211 5.07 -32.71 6.91
N ALA A 212 5.52 -33.37 7.98
CA ALA A 212 6.39 -34.55 7.89
C ALA A 212 5.64 -35.88 7.94
N ASP A 213 4.33 -35.88 8.27
CA ASP A 213 3.54 -37.08 8.48
C ASP A 213 2.32 -37.10 7.53
N THR A 214 2.58 -37.17 6.22
CA THR A 214 1.64 -37.69 5.20
C THR A 214 2.42 -38.33 4.07
#